data_AF-R9J885-F1
#
_entry.id   AF-R9J885-F1
#
_cell.length_a   1.000
_cell.length_b   1.000
_cell.length_c   1.000
_cell.angle_alpha   90.00
_cell.angle_beta   90.00
_cell.angle_gamma   90.00
#
_symmetry.space_group_name_H-M   'P 1'
#
loop_
_entity.id
_entity.type
_entity.pdbx_description
1 polymer ?
#
loop_
_entity_poly.entity_id
_entity_poly.type
_entity_poly.pdbx_seq_one_letter_code
_entity_poly.pdbx_strand_id
1 'polypeptide(L)'
;MEELFHIEKILGFCERVCYFFIVNLLFVISNIPILLFLLFVGASQILECLPLFLLCLVPMAPALSAVMYSMNHLIHGTERKAFRDYKKGYCSDFMQKICLGAGQMFVILICWTNIEFFSIQLKILPLTIHRNYRLYA
;
A
#
# COMPACT_ATOMS: atom_id res chain seq x y z
N MET A 1 -13.23 39.88 18.83
CA MET A 1 -12.48 39.86 17.54
C MET A 1 -11.36 38.84 17.60
N GLU A 2 -10.51 38.87 18.64
CA GLU A 2 -9.41 37.91 18.82
C GLU A 2 -9.89 36.46 19.01
N GLU A 3 -10.95 36.22 19.80
CA GLU A 3 -11.53 34.87 19.98
C GLU A 3 -12.10 34.26 18.69
N LEU A 4 -12.69 35.06 17.81
CA LEU A 4 -13.21 34.60 16.51
C LEU A 4 -12.06 34.10 15.61
N PHE A 5 -10.93 34.81 15.64
CA PHE A 5 -9.73 34.41 14.90
C PHE A 5 -9.11 33.12 15.45
N HIS A 6 -9.13 32.92 16.78
CA HIS A 6 -8.69 31.67 17.39
C HIS A 6 -9.59 30.49 16.99
N ILE A 7 -10.92 30.69 16.92
CA ILE A 7 -11.87 29.65 16.51
C ILE A 7 -11.66 29.26 15.05
N GLU A 8 -11.49 30.23 14.13
CA GLU A 8 -11.20 29.94 12.72
C GLU A 8 -9.92 29.14 12.54
N LYS A 9 -8.86 29.48 13.30
CA LYS A 9 -7.59 28.77 13.26
C LYS A 9 -7.70 27.33 13.77
N ILE A 10 -8.43 27.12 14.86
CA ILE A 10 -8.69 25.78 15.42
C ILE A 10 -9.54 24.95 14.44
N LEU A 11 -10.56 25.55 13.84
CA LEU A 11 -11.44 24.89 12.88
C LEU A 11 -10.66 24.46 11.62
N GLY A 12 -9.82 25.35 11.07
CA GLY A 12 -8.97 25.03 9.93
C GLY A 12 -7.95 23.92 10.24
N PHE A 13 -7.39 23.89 11.46
CA PHE A 13 -6.54 22.77 11.89
C PHE A 13 -7.33 21.46 11.97
N CYS A 14 -8.51 21.49 12.60
CA CYS A 14 -9.39 20.33 12.73
C CYS A 14 -9.79 19.77 11.34
N GLU A 15 -10.09 20.64 10.38
CA GLU A 15 -10.43 20.24 9.01
C GLU A 15 -9.28 19.49 8.33
N ARG A 16 -8.04 19.97 8.49
CA ARG A 16 -6.84 19.29 7.96
C ARG A 16 -6.59 17.93 8.62
N VAL A 17 -6.79 17.83 9.93
CA VAL A 17 -6.69 16.55 10.66
C VAL A 17 -7.77 15.58 10.18
N CYS A 18 -9.01 16.04 10.04
CA CYS A 18 -10.10 15.24 9.49
C CYS A 18 -9.82 14.78 8.06
N TYR A 19 -9.28 15.68 7.21
CA TYR A 19 -8.88 15.36 5.85
C TYR A 19 -7.86 14.21 5.82
N PHE A 20 -6.80 14.33 6.63
CA PHE A 20 -5.78 13.29 6.77
C PHE A 20 -6.39 11.96 7.22
N PHE A 21 -7.28 11.98 8.21
CA PHE A 21 -7.92 10.76 8.71
C PHE A 21 -8.80 10.09 7.63
N ILE A 22 -9.60 10.86 6.90
CA ILE A 22 -10.45 10.33 5.81
C ILE A 22 -9.61 9.70 4.71
N VAL A 23 -8.52 10.35 4.28
CA VAL A 23 -7.62 9.81 3.24
C VAL A 23 -7.00 8.49 3.69
N ASN A 24 -6.53 8.40 4.94
CA ASN A 24 -5.96 7.17 5.48
C ASN A 24 -7.02 6.06 5.62
N LEU A 25 -8.25 6.39 6.02
CA LEU A 25 -9.34 5.42 6.08
C LEU A 25 -9.66 4.84 4.69
N LEU A 26 -9.70 5.70 3.67
CA LEU A 26 -9.91 5.26 2.28
C LEU A 26 -8.75 4.41 1.75
N PHE A 27 -7.52 4.72 2.16
CA PHE A 27 -6.35 3.90 1.87
C PHE A 27 -6.49 2.49 2.46
N VAL A 28 -6.89 2.37 3.72
CA VAL A 28 -7.13 1.07 4.37
C VAL A 28 -8.23 0.29 3.65
N ILE A 29 -9.36 0.95 3.35
CA ILE A 29 -10.49 0.33 2.63
C ILE A 29 -10.05 -0.19 1.25
N SER A 30 -9.24 0.60 0.52
CA SER A 30 -8.74 0.22 -0.80
C SER A 30 -7.80 -0.99 -0.75
N ASN A 31 -7.10 -1.18 0.38
CA ASN A 31 -6.14 -2.27 0.62
C ASN A 31 -6.72 -3.43 1.44
N ILE A 32 -8.05 -3.51 1.60
CA ILE A 32 -8.73 -4.65 2.22
C ILE A 32 -8.26 -6.00 1.64
N PRO A 33 -8.02 -6.18 0.32
CA PRO A 33 -7.55 -7.46 -0.21
C PRO A 33 -6.26 -7.96 0.45
N ILE A 34 -5.31 -7.07 0.76
CA ILE A 34 -4.07 -7.43 1.45
C ILE A 34 -4.34 -7.81 2.90
N LEU A 35 -5.22 -7.04 3.58
CA LEU A 35 -5.60 -7.32 4.96
C LEU A 35 -6.31 -8.67 5.09
N LEU A 36 -7.19 -9.00 4.15
CA LEU A 36 -7.86 -10.30 4.10
C LEU A 36 -6.86 -11.43 3.85
N PHE A 37 -5.92 -11.25 2.91
CA PHE A 37 -4.86 -12.22 2.68
C PHE A 37 -4.07 -12.48 3.98
N LEU A 38 -3.63 -11.43 4.67
CA LEU A 38 -2.88 -11.56 5.92
C LEU A 38 -3.71 -12.21 7.04
N LEU A 39 -5.02 -11.96 7.09
CA LEU A 39 -5.91 -12.50 8.12
C LEU A 39 -6.24 -13.98 7.91
N PHE A 40 -6.47 -14.42 6.66
CA PHE A 40 -6.86 -15.80 6.36
C PHE A 40 -5.68 -16.73 6.06
N VAL A 41 -4.65 -16.23 5.38
CA VAL A 41 -3.48 -17.04 4.97
C VAL A 41 -2.35 -16.93 5.99
N GLY A 42 -2.20 -15.76 6.61
CA GLY A 42 -1.14 -15.48 7.57
C GLY A 42 0.17 -15.05 6.92
N ALA A 43 0.99 -14.31 7.67
CA ALA A 43 2.26 -13.77 7.19
C ALA A 43 3.34 -14.85 6.94
N SER A 44 3.18 -16.05 7.52
CA SER A 44 4.11 -17.17 7.36
C SER A 44 4.08 -17.77 5.95
N GLN A 45 2.92 -17.74 5.29
CA GLN A 45 2.70 -18.37 3.98
C GLN A 45 2.82 -17.40 2.80
N ILE A 46 3.30 -16.16 3.01
CA ILE A 46 3.44 -15.15 1.94
C ILE A 46 4.28 -15.69 0.77
N LEU A 47 5.37 -16.40 1.06
CA LEU A 47 6.29 -16.91 0.05
C LEU A 47 5.71 -18.12 -0.70
N GLU A 48 4.93 -18.95 -0.02
CA GLU A 48 4.25 -20.11 -0.61
C GLU A 48 3.09 -19.67 -1.50
N CYS A 49 2.39 -18.61 -1.10
CA CYS A 49 1.26 -18.01 -1.82
C CYS A 49 1.64 -16.68 -2.49
N LEU A 50 2.88 -16.53 -2.93
CA LEU A 50 3.43 -15.27 -3.45
C LEU A 50 2.66 -14.70 -4.66
N PRO A 51 2.22 -15.49 -5.65
CA PRO A 51 1.40 -14.97 -6.75
C PRO A 51 0.07 -14.38 -6.27
N LEU A 52 -0.57 -15.02 -5.27
CA LEU A 52 -1.83 -14.55 -4.69
C LEU A 52 -1.61 -13.28 -3.86
N PHE A 53 -0.53 -13.22 -3.08
CA PHE A 53 -0.14 -12.03 -2.34
C PHE A 53 0.10 -10.82 -3.25
N LEU A 54 0.80 -11.03 -4.37
CA LEU A 54 1.04 -9.98 -5.37
C LEU A 54 -0.26 -9.55 -6.05
N LEU A 55 -1.18 -10.47 -6.34
CA LEU A 55 -2.49 -10.08 -6.86
C LEU A 55 -3.26 -9.19 -5.87
N CYS A 56 -3.20 -9.49 -4.57
CA CYS A 56 -3.79 -8.66 -3.52
C CYS A 56 -3.13 -7.28 -3.40
N LEU A 57 -1.88 -7.12 -3.83
CA LEU A 57 -1.13 -5.85 -3.86
C LEU A 57 -1.52 -4.93 -5.03
N VAL A 58 -2.21 -5.43 -6.06
CA VAL A 58 -2.59 -4.63 -7.26
C VAL A 58 -3.32 -3.32 -6.91
N PRO A 59 -4.30 -3.30 -5.98
CA PRO A 59 -4.98 -2.07 -5.56
C PRO A 59 -4.08 -1.08 -4.80
N MET A 60 -2.92 -1.53 -4.31
CA MET A 60 -2.02 -0.69 -3.51
C MET A 60 -1.39 0.43 -4.34
N ALA A 61 -1.03 0.15 -5.60
CA ALA A 61 -0.47 1.16 -6.50
C ALA A 61 -1.41 2.36 -6.74
N PRO A 62 -2.69 2.16 -7.16
CA PRO A 62 -3.63 3.27 -7.28
C PRO A 62 -4.00 3.90 -5.92
N ALA A 63 -4.03 3.13 -4.82
CA ALA A 63 -4.26 3.67 -3.49
C ALA A 63 -3.15 4.62 -3.02
N LEU A 64 -1.87 4.23 -3.17
CA LEU A 64 -0.73 5.10 -2.85
C LEU A 64 -0.72 6.36 -3.71
N SER A 65 -1.02 6.24 -4.99
CA SER A 65 -1.13 7.41 -5.87
C SER A 65 -2.26 8.35 -5.42
N ALA A 66 -3.41 7.82 -4.99
CA ALA A 66 -4.51 8.61 -4.46
C ALA A 66 -4.15 9.35 -3.16
N VAL A 67 -3.39 8.71 -2.28
CA VAL A 67 -2.85 9.33 -1.05
C VAL A 67 -1.91 10.47 -1.43
N MET A 68 -0.92 10.23 -2.31
CA MET A 68 0.03 11.27 -2.73
C MET A 68 -0.67 12.46 -3.40
N TYR A 69 -1.68 12.19 -4.25
CA TYR A 69 -2.49 13.24 -4.87
C TYR A 69 -3.25 14.08 -3.82
N SER A 70 -3.87 13.42 -2.83
CA SER A 70 -4.61 14.10 -1.77
C SER A 70 -3.68 14.88 -0.83
N MET A 71 -2.50 14.33 -0.51
CA MET A 71 -1.47 15.03 0.28
C MET A 71 -0.92 16.25 -0.46
N ASN A 72 -0.75 16.16 -1.78
CA ASN A 72 -0.32 17.32 -2.58
C ASN A 72 -1.34 18.47 -2.49
N HIS A 73 -2.64 18.17 -2.52
CA HIS A 73 -3.67 19.19 -2.33
C HIS A 73 -3.66 19.79 -0.92
N LEU A 74 -3.47 18.95 0.11
CA LEU A 74 -3.41 19.38 1.51
C LEU A 74 -2.21 20.30 1.78
N ILE A 75 -1.05 20.03 1.18
CA ILE A 75 0.16 20.86 1.33
C ILE A 75 -0.03 22.23 0.65
N HIS A 76 -0.67 22.26 -0.51
CA HIS A 76 -0.88 23.49 -1.28
C HIS A 76 -2.10 24.32 -0.82
N GLY A 77 -2.86 23.86 0.18
CA GLY A 77 -4.08 24.57 0.61
C GLY A 77 -5.21 24.55 -0.42
N THR A 78 -5.21 23.55 -1.32
CA THR A 78 -6.19 23.41 -2.41
C THR A 78 -7.17 22.25 -2.17
N GLU A 79 -7.21 21.76 -0.92
CA GLU A 79 -8.16 20.77 -0.45
C GLU A 79 -9.60 21.19 -0.79
N ARG A 80 -10.38 20.27 -1.35
CA ARG A 80 -11.82 20.52 -1.53
C ARG A 80 -12.66 19.59 -0.69
N LYS A 81 -12.54 18.28 -0.92
CA LYS A 81 -13.21 17.23 -0.16
C LYS A 81 -12.34 15.99 -0.22
N ALA A 82 -11.85 15.52 0.91
CA ALA A 82 -10.95 14.37 1.02
C ALA A 82 -11.42 13.17 0.18
N PHE A 83 -12.70 12.82 0.27
CA PHE A 83 -13.28 11.72 -0.51
C PHE A 83 -13.20 11.94 -2.02
N ARG A 84 -13.49 13.15 -2.50
CA ARG A 84 -13.48 13.46 -3.94
C ARG A 84 -12.06 13.50 -4.47
N ASP A 85 -11.14 14.09 -3.71
CA ASP A 85 -9.74 14.21 -4.09
C ASP A 85 -9.10 12.82 -4.13
N TYR A 86 -9.36 11.98 -3.13
CA TYR A 86 -8.93 10.58 -3.11
C TYR A 86 -9.50 9.80 -4.30
N LYS A 87 -10.83 9.85 -4.53
CA LYS A 87 -11.48 9.15 -5.65
C LYS A 87 -10.89 9.59 -6.98
N LYS A 88 -10.65 10.89 -7.17
CA LYS A 88 -10.04 11.41 -8.39
C LYS A 88 -8.60 10.91 -8.54
N GLY A 89 -7.80 10.96 -7.49
CA GLY A 89 -6.43 10.44 -7.49
C GLY A 89 -6.37 8.92 -7.72
N TYR A 90 -7.37 8.18 -7.27
CA TYR A 90 -7.47 6.73 -7.46
C TYR A 90 -7.86 6.36 -8.90
N CYS A 91 -8.88 7.02 -9.47
CA CYS A 91 -9.40 6.70 -10.79
C CYS A 91 -8.60 7.34 -11.94
N SER A 92 -7.92 8.47 -11.72
CA SER A 92 -7.06 9.08 -12.75
C SER A 92 -5.94 8.12 -13.11
N ASP A 93 -5.72 7.90 -14.41
CA ASP A 93 -4.61 7.10 -14.94
C ASP A 93 -4.54 5.69 -14.32
N PHE A 94 -5.69 5.14 -13.94
CA PHE A 94 -5.79 3.88 -13.21
C PHE A 94 -5.09 2.72 -13.93
N MET A 95 -5.28 2.62 -15.25
CA MET A 95 -4.63 1.62 -16.09
C MET A 95 -3.10 1.77 -16.09
N GLN A 96 -2.58 3.00 -16.14
CA GLN A 96 -1.15 3.24 -16.12
C GLN A 96 -0.55 2.85 -14.76
N LYS A 97 -1.21 3.20 -13.66
CA LYS A 97 -0.78 2.86 -12.30
C LYS A 97 -0.78 1.37 -12.05
N ILE A 98 -1.82 0.67 -12.50
CA ILE A 98 -1.88 -0.80 -12.43
C ILE A 98 -0.78 -1.40 -13.30
N CYS A 99 -0.56 -0.93 -14.52
CA CYS A 99 0.47 -1.46 -15.40
C CYS A 99 1.87 -1.31 -14.79
N LEU A 100 2.18 -0.14 -14.22
CA LEU A 100 3.43 0.10 -13.50
C LEU A 100 3.58 -0.79 -12.27
N GLY A 101 2.52 -0.90 -11.44
CA GLY A 101 2.52 -1.76 -10.27
C GLY A 101 2.66 -3.24 -10.62
N ALA A 102 1.93 -3.72 -11.63
CA ALA A 102 2.01 -5.08 -12.13
C ALA A 102 3.41 -5.38 -12.70
N GLY A 103 4.03 -4.43 -13.39
CA GLY A 103 5.42 -4.53 -13.85
C GLY A 103 6.39 -4.74 -12.68
N GLN A 104 6.26 -3.96 -11.60
CA GLN A 104 7.07 -4.15 -10.39
C GLN A 104 6.85 -5.52 -9.75
N MET A 105 5.60 -5.98 -9.64
CA MET A 105 5.27 -7.31 -9.10
C MET A 105 5.82 -8.44 -9.97
N PHE A 106 5.81 -8.27 -11.29
CA PHE A 106 6.37 -9.24 -12.22
C PHE A 106 7.89 -9.39 -12.07
N VAL A 107 8.61 -8.28 -11.87
CA VAL A 107 10.04 -8.33 -11.55
C VAL A 107 10.30 -9.09 -10.24
N ILE A 108 9.48 -8.83 -9.21
CA ILE A 108 9.57 -9.56 -7.93
C ILE A 108 9.36 -11.07 -8.14
N LEU A 109 8.40 -11.48 -8.98
CA LEU A 109 8.17 -12.89 -9.33
C LEU A 109 9.38 -13.53 -10.01
N ILE A 110 10.00 -12.82 -10.97
CA ILE A 110 11.19 -13.33 -11.66
C ILE A 110 12.37 -13.48 -10.68
N CYS A 111 12.58 -12.50 -9.81
CA CYS A 111 13.63 -12.57 -8.79
C CYS A 111 13.39 -13.73 -7.83
N TRP A 112 12.14 -13.89 -7.36
CA TRP A 112 11.76 -14.98 -6.46
C TRP A 112 11.98 -16.36 -7.09
N THR A 113 11.47 -16.57 -8.31
CA THR A 113 11.62 -17.86 -9.02
C THR A 113 13.08 -18.19 -9.31
N ASN A 114 13.91 -17.20 -9.65
CA ASN A 114 15.36 -17.41 -9.78
C ASN A 114 15.99 -17.85 -8.46
N ILE A 115 15.74 -17.12 -7.36
CA ILE A 115 16.33 -17.44 -6.04
C ILE A 115 15.91 -18.84 -5.58
N GLU A 116 14.64 -19.22 -5.73
CA GLU A 116 14.17 -20.55 -5.34
C GLU A 116 14.83 -21.65 -6.18
N PHE A 117 14.94 -21.45 -7.51
CA PHE A 117 15.63 -22.38 -8.39
C PHE A 117 17.11 -22.58 -8.00
N PHE A 118 17.83 -21.47 -7.74
CA PHE A 118 19.22 -21.54 -7.29
C PHE A 118 19.35 -22.15 -5.90
N SER A 119 18.42 -21.91 -4.98
CA SER A 119 18.43 -22.52 -3.65
C SER A 119 18.23 -24.04 -3.70
N ILE A 120 17.48 -24.56 -4.67
CA ILE A 120 17.25 -26.00 -4.85
C ILE A 120 18.46 -26.67 -5.51
N GLN A 121 19.04 -26.02 -6.53
CA GLN A 121 20.17 -26.55 -7.31
C GLN A 121 21.52 -26.42 -6.59
N LEU A 122 21.74 -25.31 -5.89
CA LEU A 122 22.97 -25.01 -5.15
C LEU A 122 22.70 -25.06 -3.64
N LYS A 123 22.75 -26.28 -3.07
CA LYS A 123 22.71 -26.52 -1.61
C LYS A 123 23.86 -25.86 -0.81
N ILE A 124 24.71 -25.07 -1.47
CA ILE A 124 25.97 -24.50 -0.96
C ILE A 124 25.76 -23.06 -0.44
N LEU A 125 24.62 -22.42 -0.72
CA LEU A 125 24.33 -21.10 -0.18
C LEU A 125 24.01 -21.20 1.33
N PRO A 126 24.68 -20.44 2.21
CA PRO A 126 24.40 -20.42 3.64
C PRO A 126 22.99 -19.89 3.99
N LEU A 127 22.24 -19.42 2.98
CA LEU A 127 20.83 -19.03 3.10
C LEU A 127 19.91 -20.20 3.46
N THR A 128 20.30 -21.46 3.18
CA THR A 128 19.52 -22.64 3.58
C THR A 128 19.50 -22.84 5.11
N ILE A 129 20.49 -22.31 5.84
CA ILE A 129 20.58 -22.46 7.30
C ILE A 129 19.50 -21.68 8.03
N HIS A 130 19.04 -20.53 7.53
CA HIS A 130 17.98 -19.76 8.20
C HIS A 130 16.56 -20.35 7.99
N ARG A 131 16.33 -21.08 6.88
CA ARG A 131 15.01 -21.69 6.58
C ARG A 131 14.70 -22.91 7.46
N ASN A 132 15.71 -23.70 7.83
CA ASN A 132 15.50 -24.92 8.64
C ASN A 132 15.06 -24.64 10.08
N TYR A 133 15.41 -23.49 10.69
CA TYR A 133 15.00 -23.18 12.07
C TYR A 133 13.53 -22.75 12.20
N ARG A 134 12.83 -22.42 11.10
CA ARG A 134 11.40 -22.07 11.13
C ARG A 134 10.44 -23.25 10.96
N LEU A 135 10.94 -24.43 10.57
CA LEU A 135 10.12 -25.65 10.43
C LEU A 135 10.14 -26.52 11.70
N TYR A 136 10.94 -26.15 12.71
CA TYR A 136 11.05 -26.86 13.99
C TYR A 136 10.69 -25.99 15.21
N ALA A 137 10.04 -24.83 15.00
CA ALA A 137 9.54 -23.96 16.07
C ALA A 137 8.03 -23.70 15.90
#